data_AF-A0A3M1P7C2-F1
#
_entry.id   AF-A0A3M1P7C2-F1
#
_cell.length_a   1.000
_cell.length_b   1.000
_cell.length_c   1.000
_cell.angle_alpha   90.00
_cell.angle_beta   90.00
_cell.angle_gamma   90.00
#
_symmetry.space_group_name_H-M   'P 1'
#
loop_
_entity.id
_entity.type
_entity.pdbx_description
1 polymer ?
#
loop_
_entity_poly.entity_id
_entity_poly.type
_entity_poly.pdbx_seq_one_letter_code
_entity_poly.pdbx_strand_id
1 'polypeptide(L)'
;MWIGLAAVLASTPVVAQDDEAALAASFRAGRAAYEDGNLAAARRWLGGVWSADPAFRTGRDGAVAYWLGATAWAAGDTLTALRVWRDGLAALDDAGTFDVRTADAFIRHVFAGGHHADYPLAAAAYLRLLAGAGHPGLDGEEVSLIGAHLRELALVLPPDLRRETGLAALPEQGPVRLAPGAADRLVAWWRSQDTAPATRNNERLEEHLERVAYARRHYRHGDGFDDRGLLYIRLGKPSHVTRVQFDRTRLRQKVIDRNLTLHLSDFPENEFWVYEHVDREAQYVFYRSPQKFELGEVQDLVPRTLRTGIGPSERGKARARAVVRVLEEIYGQLSLYHPAYATRYQDVAAFASLLDEEEVAAETARQMQVLAGNRLPVDVEALSDVGLPGGTFSPDRPDLFVQHILSAGHVADEADAIDRQAWVPQVYSNTFDEVEALPSFLRVARFLEADGTTRTEVYWAPADGALYPGKAGRRKLKRAGFLAPYDFLVVASLVQKTDAYVERAVHHHRHLVRDVEEGEGWSPRQYVVRGDTGLYHLALQWDQYAVRVLDGRPVVMGPWVKATTFRIDSLRALRSDGRTLEMSDLKP
;
A
#
# COMPACT_ATOMS: atom_id res chain seq x y z
N MET A 1 -25.66 -10.61 13.62
CA MET A 1 -27.00 -11.05 14.09
C MET A 1 -27.86 -9.82 14.31
N TRP A 2 -28.68 -9.46 13.31
CA TRP A 2 -29.74 -8.45 13.44
C TRP A 2 -30.99 -9.16 13.96
N ILE A 3 -31.51 -8.76 15.12
CA ILE A 3 -32.83 -9.17 15.61
C ILE A 3 -33.63 -7.90 15.92
N GLY A 4 -34.77 -7.82 15.24
CA GLY A 4 -36.06 -7.30 15.68
C GLY A 4 -36.10 -6.15 16.68
N LEU A 5 -36.63 -5.02 16.23
CA LEU A 5 -37.36 -4.07 17.05
C LEU A 5 -38.45 -4.82 17.86
N ALA A 6 -38.16 -5.08 19.13
CA ALA A 6 -39.15 -5.26 20.17
C ALA A 6 -38.84 -4.23 21.24
N ALA A 7 -39.79 -3.31 21.46
CA ALA A 7 -39.69 -2.25 22.44
C ALA A 7 -39.48 -2.83 23.85
N VAL A 8 -38.24 -2.76 24.32
CA VAL A 8 -37.91 -2.80 25.73
C VAL A 8 -37.64 -1.36 26.13
N LEU A 9 -38.48 -0.82 27.01
CA LEU A 9 -38.25 0.45 27.70
C LEU A 9 -36.98 0.32 28.53
N ALA A 10 -35.83 0.62 27.90
CA ALA A 10 -34.62 0.93 28.62
C ALA A 10 -34.84 2.29 29.30
N SER A 11 -34.83 2.29 30.63
CA SER A 11 -34.70 3.50 31.42
C SER A 11 -33.37 4.16 31.05
N THR A 12 -33.43 5.16 30.18
CA THR A 12 -32.36 6.16 30.04
C THR A 12 -32.12 6.77 31.42
N PRO A 13 -30.87 6.93 31.89
CA PRO A 13 -30.62 7.79 33.02
C PRO A 13 -31.07 9.19 32.62
N VAL A 14 -32.18 9.65 33.19
CA VAL A 14 -32.60 11.05 33.07
C VAL A 14 -31.60 11.85 33.90
N VAL A 15 -30.53 12.29 33.25
CA VAL A 15 -29.70 13.38 33.78
C VAL A 15 -30.64 14.57 33.94
N ALA A 16 -30.75 15.12 35.15
CA ALA A 16 -31.60 16.28 35.37
C ALA A 16 -31.12 17.43 34.48
N GLN A 17 -32.02 18.26 33.94
CA GLN A 17 -31.63 19.38 33.05
C GLN A 17 -30.58 20.31 33.68
N ASP A 18 -30.58 20.43 35.01
CA ASP A 18 -29.58 21.20 35.76
C ASP A 18 -28.17 20.58 35.71
N ASP A 19 -28.09 19.24 35.66
CA ASP A 19 -26.82 18.51 35.56
C ASP A 19 -26.21 18.63 34.15
N GLU A 20 -27.04 18.60 33.10
CA GLU A 20 -26.57 18.76 31.71
C GLU A 20 -26.00 20.17 31.47
N ALA A 21 -26.65 21.21 32.01
CA ALA A 21 -26.17 22.59 31.92
C ALA A 21 -24.83 22.78 32.65
N ALA A 22 -24.66 22.13 33.81
CA ALA A 22 -23.42 22.14 34.58
C ALA A 22 -22.27 21.41 33.86
N LEU A 23 -22.56 20.26 33.23
CA LEU A 23 -21.60 19.53 32.40
C LEU A 23 -21.18 20.35 31.18
N ALA A 24 -22.13 21.00 30.49
CA ALA A 24 -21.83 21.86 29.36
C ALA A 24 -20.97 23.07 29.74
N ALA A 25 -21.20 23.67 30.92
CA ALA A 25 -20.36 24.76 31.44
C ALA A 25 -18.93 24.28 31.75
N SER A 26 -18.81 23.13 32.41
CA SER A 26 -17.51 22.51 32.72
C SER A 26 -16.74 22.13 31.46
N PHE A 27 -17.44 21.59 30.46
CA PHE A 27 -16.85 21.26 29.15
C PHE A 27 -16.31 22.52 28.45
N ARG A 28 -17.09 23.61 28.39
CA ARG A 28 -16.63 24.88 27.80
C ARG A 28 -15.41 25.45 28.53
N ALA A 29 -15.40 25.41 29.87
CA ALA A 29 -14.25 25.84 30.66
C ALA A 29 -13.01 24.98 30.41
N GLY A 30 -13.19 23.66 30.26
CA GLY A 30 -12.10 22.74 29.93
C GLY A 30 -11.52 22.97 28.54
N ARG A 31 -12.37 23.21 27.54
CA ARG A 31 -11.94 23.54 26.19
C ARG A 31 -11.19 24.88 26.13
N ALA A 32 -11.73 25.93 26.73
CA ALA A 32 -11.05 27.22 26.79
C ALA A 32 -9.67 27.10 27.44
N ALA A 33 -9.56 26.34 28.54
CA ALA A 33 -8.28 26.07 29.17
C ALA A 33 -7.30 25.29 28.28
N TYR A 34 -7.79 24.39 27.42
CA TYR A 34 -6.96 23.69 26.44
C TYR A 34 -6.44 24.66 25.37
N GLU A 35 -7.31 25.52 24.83
CA GLU A 35 -6.95 26.55 23.84
C GLU A 35 -5.94 27.55 24.40
N ASP A 36 -6.03 27.88 25.68
CA ASP A 36 -5.06 28.72 26.41
C ASP A 36 -3.73 28.00 26.74
N GLY A 37 -3.58 26.73 26.37
CA GLY A 37 -2.40 25.91 26.69
C GLY A 37 -2.30 25.49 28.16
N ASN A 38 -3.32 25.76 28.98
CA ASN A 38 -3.37 25.35 30.38
C ASN A 38 -3.88 23.90 30.50
N LEU A 39 -3.02 22.95 30.11
CA LEU A 39 -3.35 21.53 30.05
C LEU A 39 -3.78 20.94 31.41
N ALA A 40 -3.26 21.47 32.53
CA ALA A 40 -3.64 21.02 33.87
C ALA A 40 -5.08 21.40 34.21
N ALA A 41 -5.49 22.65 33.93
CA ALA A 41 -6.86 23.09 34.13
C ALA A 41 -7.82 22.38 33.16
N ALA A 42 -7.42 22.23 31.88
CA ALA A 42 -8.19 21.48 30.89
C ALA A 42 -8.46 20.04 31.35
N ARG A 43 -7.41 19.31 31.77
CA ARG A 43 -7.52 17.94 32.28
C ARG A 43 -8.46 17.85 33.48
N ARG A 44 -8.43 18.82 34.39
CA ARG A 44 -9.33 18.84 35.56
C ARG A 44 -10.78 19.01 35.15
N TRP A 45 -11.08 20.02 34.33
CA TRP A 45 -12.46 20.31 33.91
C TRP A 45 -13.04 19.21 33.01
N LEU A 46 -12.28 18.80 31.97
CA LEU A 46 -12.70 17.75 31.04
C LEU A 46 -12.76 16.38 31.71
N GLY A 47 -11.83 16.09 32.65
CA GLY A 47 -11.85 14.85 33.43
C GLY A 47 -13.08 14.74 34.34
N GLY A 48 -13.57 15.87 34.86
CA GLY A 48 -14.83 15.93 35.61
C GLY A 48 -16.03 15.57 34.75
N VAL A 49 -16.12 16.16 33.55
CA VAL A 49 -17.18 15.85 32.57
C VAL A 49 -17.10 14.38 32.15
N TRP A 50 -15.92 13.89 31.79
CA TRP A 50 -15.68 12.50 31.40
C TRP A 50 -16.10 11.50 32.49
N SER A 51 -15.83 11.80 33.76
CA SER A 51 -16.18 10.88 34.85
C SER A 51 -17.68 10.82 35.10
N ALA A 52 -18.41 11.89 34.77
CA ALA A 52 -19.87 11.95 34.91
C ALA A 52 -20.58 11.34 33.70
N ASP A 53 -20.12 11.67 32.49
CA ASP A 53 -20.66 11.17 31.22
C ASP A 53 -19.54 11.07 30.17
N PRO A 54 -18.94 9.89 29.97
CA PRO A 54 -17.92 9.67 28.94
C PRO A 54 -18.41 9.88 27.50
N ALA A 55 -19.72 9.78 27.26
CA ALA A 55 -20.34 10.01 25.96
C ALA A 55 -20.78 11.47 25.74
N PHE A 56 -20.52 12.35 26.72
CA PHE A 56 -20.91 13.76 26.65
C PHE A 56 -20.34 14.42 25.40
N ARG A 57 -21.20 15.10 24.64
CA ARG A 57 -20.81 15.83 23.44
C ARG A 57 -21.65 17.08 23.25
N THR A 58 -21.09 18.05 22.56
CA THR A 58 -21.83 19.23 22.10
C THR A 58 -21.85 19.28 20.57
N GLY A 59 -22.91 19.82 19.98
CA GLY A 59 -23.04 19.85 18.52
C GLY A 59 -21.97 20.68 17.80
N ARG A 60 -21.36 21.67 18.47
CA ARG A 60 -20.32 22.53 17.87
C ARG A 60 -18.90 22.01 18.11
N ASP A 61 -18.67 21.39 19.26
CA ASP A 61 -17.31 21.16 19.74
C ASP A 61 -16.97 19.67 19.86
N GLY A 62 -17.91 18.78 19.54
CA GLY A 62 -17.72 17.34 19.59
C GLY A 62 -17.72 16.77 21.01
N ALA A 63 -17.15 15.57 21.15
CA ALA A 63 -17.14 14.79 22.38
C ALA A 63 -16.08 15.23 23.39
N VAL A 64 -16.37 15.04 24.69
CA VAL A 64 -15.40 15.21 25.78
C VAL A 64 -14.18 14.29 25.61
N ALA A 65 -14.40 13.09 25.05
CA ALA A 65 -13.35 12.13 24.74
C ALA A 65 -12.23 12.75 23.87
N TYR A 66 -12.61 13.46 22.80
CA TYR A 66 -11.66 14.10 21.89
C TYR A 66 -10.75 15.07 22.64
N TRP A 67 -11.34 16.03 23.36
CA TRP A 67 -10.59 17.10 24.04
C TRP A 67 -9.75 16.60 25.20
N LEU A 68 -10.27 15.64 25.98
CA LEU A 68 -9.51 15.06 27.09
C LEU A 68 -8.31 14.25 26.56
N GLY A 69 -8.50 13.48 25.49
CA GLY A 69 -7.39 12.77 24.85
C GLY A 69 -6.39 13.72 24.19
N ALA A 70 -6.85 14.77 23.52
CA ALA A 70 -6.00 15.82 22.95
C ALA A 70 -5.17 16.55 24.03
N THR A 71 -5.78 16.81 25.19
CA THR A 71 -5.09 17.38 26.36
C THR A 71 -3.97 16.45 26.86
N ALA A 72 -4.25 15.15 26.98
CA ALA A 72 -3.25 14.15 27.39
C ALA A 72 -2.12 14.04 26.36
N TRP A 73 -2.44 14.05 25.07
CA TRP A 73 -1.48 14.02 23.98
C TRP A 73 -0.56 15.25 24.00
N ALA A 74 -1.13 16.46 24.12
CA ALA A 74 -0.37 17.70 24.22
C ALA A 74 0.56 17.75 25.45
N ALA A 75 0.20 17.02 26.52
CA ALA A 75 1.04 16.86 27.72
C ALA A 75 2.13 15.78 27.58
N GLY A 76 2.22 15.09 26.43
CA GLY A 76 3.16 14.00 26.18
C GLY A 76 2.73 12.63 26.72
N ASP A 77 1.51 12.50 27.25
CA ASP A 77 0.95 11.26 27.80
C ASP A 77 0.16 10.50 26.73
N THR A 78 0.90 9.90 25.79
CA THR A 78 0.34 9.25 24.59
C THR A 78 -0.54 8.05 24.90
N LEU A 79 -0.17 7.25 25.91
CA LEU A 79 -0.94 6.09 26.35
C LEU A 79 -2.29 6.49 26.94
N THR A 80 -2.33 7.56 27.75
CA THR A 80 -3.61 8.06 28.29
C THR A 80 -4.48 8.63 27.18
N ALA A 81 -3.90 9.36 26.21
CA ALA A 81 -4.65 9.89 25.07
C ALA A 81 -5.36 8.77 24.29
N LEU A 82 -4.61 7.72 23.91
CA LEU A 82 -5.15 6.57 23.18
C LEU A 82 -6.24 5.84 23.98
N ARG A 83 -6.02 5.63 25.28
CA ARG A 83 -7.04 5.00 26.14
C ARG A 83 -8.31 5.84 26.20
N VAL A 84 -8.21 7.15 26.40
CA VAL A 84 -9.38 8.05 26.46
C VAL A 84 -10.16 8.03 25.15
N TRP A 85 -9.49 8.11 24.00
CA TRP A 85 -10.18 8.04 22.71
C TRP A 85 -10.81 6.66 22.47
N ARG A 86 -10.12 5.58 22.81
CA ARG A 86 -10.67 4.21 22.72
C ARG A 86 -11.93 4.04 23.54
N ASP A 87 -11.83 4.35 24.84
CA ASP A 87 -12.93 4.17 25.78
C ASP A 87 -14.07 5.13 25.42
N GLY A 88 -13.75 6.29 24.83
CA GLY A 88 -14.72 7.29 24.39
C GLY A 88 -15.49 6.85 23.16
N LEU A 89 -14.83 6.21 22.20
CA LEU A 89 -15.51 5.59 21.06
C LEU A 89 -16.48 4.49 21.51
N ALA A 90 -16.11 3.69 22.51
CA ALA A 90 -17.01 2.68 23.07
C ALA A 90 -18.22 3.32 23.78
N ALA A 91 -18.00 4.34 24.62
CA ALA A 91 -19.08 5.03 25.32
C ALA A 91 -20.04 5.75 24.35
N LEU A 92 -19.52 6.40 23.32
CA LEU A 92 -20.32 7.02 22.27
C LEU A 92 -21.16 5.96 21.53
N ASP A 93 -20.59 4.79 21.27
CA ASP A 93 -21.28 3.67 20.63
C ASP A 93 -22.43 3.13 21.47
N ASP A 94 -22.19 2.90 22.77
CA ASP A 94 -23.20 2.47 23.74
C ASP A 94 -24.35 3.48 23.84
N ALA A 95 -24.05 4.77 23.67
CA ALA A 95 -25.03 5.86 23.61
C ALA A 95 -25.70 6.03 22.22
N GLY A 96 -25.34 5.23 21.21
CA GLY A 96 -25.87 5.32 19.85
C GLY A 96 -25.43 6.58 19.09
N THR A 97 -24.29 7.16 19.45
CA THR A 97 -23.73 8.38 18.87
C THR A 97 -22.35 8.15 18.25
N PHE A 98 -21.82 9.14 17.54
CA PHE A 98 -20.49 9.08 16.92
C PHE A 98 -19.87 10.47 16.87
N ASP A 99 -18.55 10.56 17.04
CA ASP A 99 -17.79 11.79 16.99
C ASP A 99 -16.61 11.65 16.03
N VAL A 100 -16.61 12.45 14.95
CA VAL A 100 -15.64 12.36 13.86
C VAL A 100 -14.23 12.70 14.35
N ARG A 101 -14.11 13.68 15.26
CA ARG A 101 -12.82 14.15 15.79
C ARG A 101 -12.14 13.09 16.65
N THR A 102 -12.90 12.46 17.54
CA THR A 102 -12.44 11.34 18.38
C THR A 102 -11.99 10.16 17.50
N ALA A 103 -12.79 9.82 16.48
CA ALA A 103 -12.47 8.74 15.56
C ALA A 103 -11.19 9.03 14.75
N ASP A 104 -11.09 10.20 14.12
CA ASP A 104 -9.88 10.60 13.39
C ASP A 104 -8.64 10.58 14.29
N ALA A 105 -8.70 11.20 15.47
CA ALA A 105 -7.60 11.22 16.41
C ALA A 105 -7.16 9.79 16.79
N PHE A 106 -8.11 8.91 17.12
CA PHE A 106 -7.81 7.53 17.45
C PHE A 106 -7.14 6.79 16.28
N ILE A 107 -7.74 6.83 15.08
CA ILE A 107 -7.23 6.15 13.88
C ILE A 107 -5.80 6.62 13.59
N ARG A 108 -5.58 7.94 13.49
CA ARG A 108 -4.29 8.52 13.11
C ARG A 108 -3.18 8.09 14.07
N HIS A 109 -3.44 8.11 15.38
CA HIS A 109 -2.42 7.83 16.39
C HIS A 109 -2.19 6.33 16.60
N VAL A 110 -3.23 5.49 16.49
CA VAL A 110 -3.07 4.02 16.56
C VAL A 110 -2.12 3.52 15.47
N PHE A 111 -2.36 3.91 14.22
CA PHE A 111 -1.54 3.46 13.09
C PHE A 111 -0.16 4.15 13.05
N ALA A 112 -0.05 5.44 13.42
CA ALA A 112 1.25 6.11 13.49
C ALA A 112 2.15 5.54 14.60
N GLY A 113 1.56 5.06 15.71
CA GLY A 113 2.28 4.46 16.84
C GLY A 113 2.53 2.95 16.71
N GLY A 114 1.96 2.28 15.69
CA GLY A 114 2.07 0.83 15.54
C GLY A 114 1.36 0.04 16.65
N HIS A 115 0.23 0.56 17.16
CA HIS A 115 -0.53 -0.05 18.24
C HIS A 115 -1.42 -1.20 17.73
N HIS A 116 -0.80 -2.31 17.28
CA HIS A 116 -1.47 -3.43 16.61
C HIS A 116 -2.67 -4.02 17.37
N ALA A 117 -2.66 -3.99 18.70
CA ALA A 117 -3.78 -4.47 19.51
C ALA A 117 -5.07 -3.66 19.31
N ASP A 118 -4.95 -2.38 18.94
CA ASP A 118 -6.07 -1.47 18.73
C ASP A 118 -6.43 -1.30 17.23
N TYR A 119 -5.69 -1.95 16.31
CA TYR A 119 -5.95 -1.89 14.86
C TYR A 119 -7.40 -2.27 14.48
N PRO A 120 -7.99 -3.35 15.02
CA PRO A 120 -9.35 -3.74 14.63
C PRO A 120 -10.40 -2.70 15.02
N LEU A 121 -10.23 -2.09 16.20
CA LEU A 121 -11.13 -1.04 16.66
C LEU A 121 -10.96 0.24 15.85
N ALA A 122 -9.73 0.61 15.51
CA ALA A 122 -9.46 1.76 14.66
C ALA A 122 -10.02 1.56 13.24
N ALA A 123 -9.90 0.35 12.68
CA ALA A 123 -10.50 -0.01 11.40
C ALA A 123 -12.04 0.07 11.46
N ALA A 124 -12.67 -0.40 12.55
CA ALA A 124 -14.10 -0.24 12.76
C ALA A 124 -14.51 1.24 12.86
N ALA A 125 -13.77 2.06 13.60
CA ALA A 125 -14.00 3.50 13.70
C ALA A 125 -13.87 4.20 12.33
N TYR A 126 -12.92 3.77 11.50
CA TYR A 126 -12.76 4.27 10.13
C TYR A 126 -13.97 3.95 9.25
N LEU A 127 -14.51 2.72 9.31
CA LEU A 127 -15.72 2.37 8.57
C LEU A 127 -16.93 3.21 9.01
N ARG A 128 -17.04 3.54 10.30
CA ARG A 128 -18.11 4.43 10.80
C ARG A 128 -17.92 5.87 10.35
N LEU A 129 -16.68 6.36 10.33
CA LEU A 129 -16.33 7.65 9.76
C LEU A 129 -16.75 7.73 8.29
N LEU A 130 -16.49 6.69 7.50
CA LEU A 130 -16.93 6.62 6.11
C LEU A 130 -18.45 6.54 5.97
N ALA A 131 -19.15 5.80 6.84
CA ALA A 131 -20.61 5.70 6.83
C ALA A 131 -21.28 7.06 7.11
N GLY A 132 -20.66 7.90 7.94
CA GLY A 132 -21.12 9.27 8.22
C GLY A 132 -20.74 10.29 7.14
N ALA A 133 -19.95 9.91 6.14
CA ALA A 133 -19.43 10.86 5.15
C ALA A 133 -20.55 11.46 4.29
N GLY A 134 -20.55 12.80 4.18
CA GLY A 134 -21.58 13.54 3.43
C GLY A 134 -22.87 13.80 4.20
N HIS A 135 -22.94 13.47 5.49
CA HIS A 135 -24.09 13.80 6.33
C HIS A 135 -24.24 15.35 6.45
N PRO A 136 -25.45 15.92 6.29
CA PRO A 136 -25.64 17.37 6.26
C PRO A 136 -25.42 18.07 7.61
N GLY A 137 -25.40 17.31 8.70
CA GLY A 137 -25.15 17.82 10.05
C GLY A 137 -23.67 17.96 10.43
N LEU A 138 -22.74 17.69 9.52
CA LEU A 138 -21.30 17.83 9.77
C LEU A 138 -20.88 19.30 9.72
N ASP A 139 -19.99 19.69 10.63
CA ASP A 139 -19.36 21.02 10.57
C ASP A 139 -18.17 21.05 9.59
N GLY A 140 -17.61 22.24 9.35
CA GLY A 140 -16.54 22.43 8.36
C GLY A 140 -15.22 21.73 8.71
N GLU A 141 -14.93 21.53 10.00
CA GLU A 141 -13.73 20.80 10.45
C GLU A 141 -13.93 19.30 10.23
N GLU A 142 -15.10 18.77 10.61
CA GLU A 142 -15.44 17.35 10.39
C GLU A 142 -15.45 16.99 8.90
N VAL A 143 -15.99 17.86 8.04
CA VAL A 143 -15.93 17.71 6.58
C VAL A 143 -14.49 17.68 6.08
N SER A 144 -13.60 18.48 6.68
CA SER A 144 -12.19 18.52 6.30
C SER A 144 -11.43 17.26 6.73
N LEU A 145 -11.68 16.76 7.95
CA LEU A 145 -11.10 15.51 8.47
C LEU A 145 -11.53 14.31 7.63
N ILE A 146 -12.83 14.17 7.35
CA ILE A 146 -13.35 13.11 6.48
C ILE A 146 -12.78 13.26 5.06
N GLY A 147 -12.70 14.49 4.54
CA GLY A 147 -12.10 14.77 3.23
C GLY A 147 -10.66 14.27 3.12
N ALA A 148 -9.85 14.38 4.17
CA ALA A 148 -8.49 13.85 4.19
C ALA A 148 -8.46 12.32 4.04
N HIS A 149 -9.31 11.60 4.79
CA HIS A 149 -9.46 10.14 4.67
C HIS A 149 -9.97 9.71 3.29
N LEU A 150 -10.90 10.46 2.70
CA LEU A 150 -11.43 10.17 1.36
C LEU A 150 -10.37 10.34 0.25
N ARG A 151 -9.47 11.32 0.38
CA ARG A 151 -8.35 11.49 -0.57
C ARG A 151 -7.37 10.32 -0.48
N GLU A 152 -7.07 9.85 0.73
CA GLU A 152 -6.22 8.69 0.97
C GLU A 152 -6.83 7.41 0.40
N LEU A 153 -8.13 7.22 0.63
CA LEU A 153 -8.91 6.10 0.10
C LEU A 153 -8.91 6.07 -1.42
N ALA A 154 -9.10 7.22 -2.08
CA ALA A 154 -9.19 7.28 -3.55
C ALA A 154 -7.95 6.75 -4.28
N LEU A 155 -6.78 6.71 -3.62
CA LEU A 155 -5.55 6.16 -4.17
C LEU A 155 -5.65 4.65 -4.44
N VAL A 156 -6.48 3.94 -3.66
CA VAL A 156 -6.64 2.48 -3.76
C VAL A 156 -7.97 2.05 -4.39
N LEU A 157 -8.89 2.99 -4.65
CA LEU A 157 -10.17 2.67 -5.27
C LEU A 157 -10.03 2.35 -6.77
N PRO A 158 -10.79 1.36 -7.30
CA PRO A 158 -10.95 1.16 -8.73
C PRO A 158 -11.49 2.42 -9.43
N PRO A 159 -11.10 2.70 -10.70
CA PRO A 159 -11.53 3.89 -11.43
C PRO A 159 -13.05 4.06 -11.52
N ASP A 160 -13.79 2.97 -11.72
CA ASP A 160 -15.25 2.99 -11.82
C ASP A 160 -15.89 3.41 -10.51
N LEU A 161 -15.44 2.82 -9.41
CA LEU A 161 -15.94 3.17 -8.08
C LEU A 161 -15.62 4.62 -7.72
N ARG A 162 -14.44 5.14 -8.11
CA ARG A 162 -14.14 6.57 -7.95
C ARG A 162 -15.13 7.46 -8.69
N ARG A 163 -15.53 7.10 -9.91
CA ARG A 163 -16.53 7.87 -10.68
C ARG A 163 -17.89 7.82 -10.00
N GLU A 164 -18.32 6.63 -9.56
CA GLU A 164 -19.61 6.41 -8.92
C GLU A 164 -19.76 7.08 -7.54
N THR A 165 -18.66 7.29 -6.82
CA THR A 165 -18.67 7.93 -5.50
C THR A 165 -18.37 9.43 -5.53
N GLY A 166 -17.98 9.98 -6.69
CA GLY A 166 -17.56 11.38 -6.82
C GLY A 166 -16.09 11.64 -6.44
N LEU A 167 -15.27 10.60 -6.31
CA LEU A 167 -13.85 10.67 -5.93
C LEU A 167 -12.89 10.65 -7.13
N ALA A 168 -13.38 10.74 -8.37
CA ALA A 168 -12.54 10.72 -9.57
C ALA A 168 -11.74 12.02 -9.78
N ALA A 169 -12.29 13.16 -9.38
CA ALA A 169 -11.68 14.48 -9.52
C ALA A 169 -11.63 15.16 -8.16
N LEU A 170 -10.69 14.71 -7.33
CA LEU A 170 -10.51 15.25 -5.98
C LEU A 170 -9.76 16.58 -6.03
N PRO A 171 -10.26 17.63 -5.36
CA PRO A 171 -9.49 18.84 -5.21
C PRO A 171 -8.31 18.57 -4.27
N GLU A 172 -7.15 19.17 -4.56
CA GLU A 172 -5.95 19.06 -3.71
C GLU A 172 -6.26 19.52 -2.27
N GLN A 173 -7.10 20.55 -2.12
CA GLN A 173 -7.56 21.10 -0.85
C GLN A 173 -9.07 21.41 -0.88
N GLY A 174 -9.70 21.43 0.30
CA GLY A 174 -11.12 21.79 0.44
C GLY A 174 -12.10 20.60 0.47
N PRO A 175 -13.41 20.87 0.57
CA PRO A 175 -14.40 19.84 0.86
C PRO A 175 -14.56 18.86 -0.30
N VAL A 176 -14.59 17.57 0.04
CA VAL A 176 -14.85 16.50 -0.92
C VAL A 176 -16.36 16.33 -1.08
N ARG A 177 -16.87 16.42 -2.31
CA ARG A 177 -18.29 16.23 -2.60
C ARG A 177 -18.55 14.79 -3.03
N LEU A 178 -19.34 14.08 -2.23
CA LEU A 178 -19.73 12.71 -2.50
C LEU A 178 -21.02 12.65 -3.32
N ALA A 179 -21.10 11.63 -4.20
CA ALA A 179 -22.35 11.29 -4.88
C ALA A 179 -23.37 10.68 -3.89
N PRO A 180 -24.69 10.74 -4.19
CA PRO A 180 -25.70 10.07 -3.38
C PRO A 180 -25.41 8.56 -3.21
N GLY A 181 -25.47 8.07 -1.97
CA GLY A 181 -25.17 6.68 -1.62
C GLY A 181 -23.69 6.30 -1.67
N ALA A 182 -22.78 7.25 -1.87
CA ALA A 182 -21.34 6.97 -1.93
C ALA A 182 -20.79 6.40 -0.62
N ALA A 183 -21.21 6.92 0.54
CA ALA A 183 -20.77 6.43 1.85
C ALA A 183 -20.99 4.92 2.00
N ASP A 184 -22.21 4.45 1.74
CA ASP A 184 -22.57 3.02 1.80
C ASP A 184 -21.74 2.18 0.82
N ARG A 185 -21.53 2.68 -0.41
CA ARG A 185 -20.69 2.00 -1.41
C ARG A 185 -19.24 1.88 -0.97
N LEU A 186 -18.66 2.91 -0.36
CA LEU A 186 -17.28 2.90 0.13
C LEU A 186 -17.11 1.92 1.29
N VAL A 187 -18.07 1.88 2.22
CA VAL A 187 -18.09 0.91 3.33
C VAL A 187 -18.26 -0.51 2.80
N ALA A 188 -19.21 -0.74 1.89
CA ALA A 188 -19.43 -2.04 1.25
C ALA A 188 -18.19 -2.49 0.46
N TRP A 189 -17.51 -1.57 -0.22
CA TRP A 189 -16.25 -1.86 -0.91
C TRP A 189 -15.20 -2.35 0.08
N TRP A 190 -14.92 -1.64 1.16
CA TRP A 190 -13.95 -2.11 2.17
C TRP A 190 -14.32 -3.49 2.73
N ARG A 191 -15.59 -3.71 3.09
CA ARG A 191 -16.07 -5.02 3.56
C ARG A 191 -15.92 -6.14 2.52
N SER A 192 -15.98 -5.80 1.23
CA SER A 192 -15.70 -6.75 0.14
C SER A 192 -14.21 -7.03 -0.02
N GLN A 193 -13.33 -6.09 0.37
CA GLN A 193 -11.87 -6.22 0.28
C GLN A 193 -11.26 -7.00 1.44
N ASP A 194 -12.06 -7.42 2.42
CA ASP A 194 -11.62 -8.31 3.49
C ASP A 194 -11.08 -9.63 2.88
N THR A 195 -9.76 -9.76 2.96
CA THR A 195 -8.99 -10.84 2.35
C THR A 195 -8.93 -12.08 3.24
N ALA A 196 -9.13 -11.96 4.55
CA ALA A 196 -8.97 -13.08 5.48
C ALA A 196 -10.24 -13.30 6.31
N PRO A 197 -11.31 -13.84 5.69
CA PRO A 197 -12.60 -14.04 6.37
C PRO A 197 -12.54 -15.02 7.56
N ALA A 198 -11.41 -15.69 7.80
CA ALA A 198 -11.21 -16.47 9.01
C ALA A 198 -11.03 -15.60 10.27
N THR A 199 -10.71 -14.32 10.12
CA THR A 199 -10.63 -13.36 11.22
C THR A 199 -11.85 -12.46 11.21
N ARG A 200 -12.06 -11.71 12.31
CA ARG A 200 -13.08 -10.66 12.37
C ARG A 200 -12.59 -9.33 11.82
N ASN A 201 -11.32 -9.27 11.44
CA ASN A 201 -10.64 -8.05 11.08
C ASN A 201 -10.70 -7.87 9.57
N ASN A 202 -10.45 -6.66 9.12
CA ASN A 202 -10.24 -6.41 7.70
C ASN A 202 -8.78 -6.04 7.53
N GLU A 203 -7.92 -7.05 7.43
CA GLU A 203 -6.46 -6.90 7.35
C GLU A 203 -6.08 -5.99 6.19
N ARG A 204 -6.83 -6.05 5.08
CA ARG A 204 -6.60 -5.19 3.93
C ARG A 204 -6.85 -3.71 4.25
N LEU A 205 -7.86 -3.40 5.06
CA LEU A 205 -8.12 -2.04 5.55
C LEU A 205 -7.05 -1.61 6.56
N GLU A 206 -6.66 -2.49 7.49
CA GLU A 206 -5.61 -2.21 8.47
C GLU A 206 -4.27 -1.90 7.76
N GLU A 207 -3.89 -2.72 6.79
CA GLU A 207 -2.72 -2.53 5.92
C GLU A 207 -2.77 -1.16 5.22
N HIS A 208 -3.93 -0.76 4.69
CA HIS A 208 -4.08 0.54 4.06
C HIS A 208 -3.84 1.69 5.03
N LEU A 209 -4.46 1.65 6.22
CA LEU A 209 -4.32 2.70 7.23
C LEU A 209 -2.89 2.77 7.77
N GLU A 210 -2.22 1.64 7.91
CA GLU A 210 -0.81 1.56 8.27
C GLU A 210 0.08 2.18 7.18
N ARG A 211 -0.16 1.88 5.89
CA ARG A 211 0.58 2.47 4.78
C ARG A 211 0.35 3.98 4.68
N VAL A 212 -0.86 4.46 4.95
CA VAL A 212 -1.17 5.89 5.02
C VAL A 212 -0.41 6.55 6.17
N ALA A 213 -0.38 5.95 7.36
CA ALA A 213 0.38 6.47 8.50
C ALA A 213 1.88 6.54 8.20
N TYR A 214 2.44 5.50 7.58
CA TYR A 214 3.83 5.50 7.12
C TYR A 214 4.08 6.61 6.09
N ALA A 215 3.24 6.73 5.06
CA ALA A 215 3.37 7.74 4.03
C ALA A 215 3.27 9.17 4.59
N ARG A 216 2.42 9.40 5.61
CA ARG A 216 2.32 10.71 6.29
C ARG A 216 3.58 11.05 7.06
N ARG A 217 4.27 10.06 7.60
CA ARG A 217 5.53 10.26 8.34
C ARG A 217 6.71 10.51 7.42
N HIS A 218 6.76 9.85 6.26
CA HIS A 218 7.96 9.79 5.42
C HIS A 218 7.86 10.58 4.10
N TYR A 219 6.65 10.76 3.57
CA TYR A 219 6.43 11.24 2.20
C TYR A 219 5.40 12.38 2.12
N ARG A 220 5.14 13.05 3.25
CA ARG A 220 4.19 14.17 3.31
C ARG A 220 4.70 15.36 2.51
N HIS A 221 3.82 15.95 1.73
CA HIS A 221 4.04 17.23 1.06
C HIS A 221 2.76 18.07 1.12
N GLY A 222 2.83 19.23 1.77
CA GLY A 222 1.64 20.03 2.08
C GLY A 222 0.62 19.22 2.92
N ASP A 223 -0.62 19.15 2.42
CA ASP A 223 -1.71 18.36 3.01
C ASP A 223 -1.82 16.94 2.46
N GLY A 224 -1.01 16.60 1.45
CA GLY A 224 -1.00 15.31 0.77
C GLY A 224 0.37 14.63 0.80
N PHE A 225 0.70 13.94 -0.29
CA PHE A 225 1.92 13.17 -0.44
C PHE A 225 2.69 13.59 -1.70
N ASP A 226 3.99 13.37 -1.68
CA ASP A 226 4.77 13.27 -2.91
C ASP A 226 4.51 11.93 -3.62
N ASP A 227 5.04 11.73 -4.83
CA ASP A 227 4.70 10.55 -5.65
C ASP A 227 5.16 9.24 -5.00
N ARG A 228 6.19 9.27 -4.15
CA ARG A 228 6.64 8.11 -3.37
C ARG A 228 5.58 7.69 -2.37
N GLY A 229 4.95 8.65 -1.70
CA GLY A 229 3.85 8.36 -0.77
C GLY A 229 2.62 7.80 -1.47
N LEU A 230 2.28 8.32 -2.66
CA LEU A 230 1.19 7.78 -3.48
C LEU A 230 1.46 6.32 -3.88
N LEU A 231 2.69 6.02 -4.31
CA LEU A 231 3.08 4.66 -4.68
C LEU A 231 3.15 3.73 -3.47
N TYR A 232 3.70 4.18 -2.35
CA TYR A 232 3.80 3.39 -1.11
C TYR A 232 2.43 2.98 -0.57
N ILE A 233 1.42 3.86 -0.65
CA ILE A 233 0.05 3.50 -0.24
C ILE A 233 -0.51 2.36 -1.12
N ARG A 234 -0.22 2.39 -2.42
CA ARG A 234 -0.72 1.41 -3.39
C ARG A 234 0.01 0.07 -3.33
N LEU A 235 1.33 0.09 -3.29
CA LEU A 235 2.18 -1.11 -3.43
C LEU A 235 2.86 -1.55 -2.14
N GLY A 236 2.86 -0.72 -1.10
CA GLY A 236 3.56 -0.98 0.14
C GLY A 236 5.05 -0.71 0.05
N LYS A 237 5.81 -1.40 0.89
CA LYS A 237 7.27 -1.24 0.99
C LYS A 237 7.96 -1.91 -0.22
N PRO A 238 8.85 -1.21 -0.94
CA PRO A 238 9.64 -1.82 -2.00
C PRO A 238 10.60 -2.89 -1.47
N SER A 239 10.92 -3.90 -2.30
CA SER A 239 11.95 -4.89 -2.00
C SER A 239 13.32 -4.23 -1.81
N HIS A 240 13.62 -3.26 -2.67
CA HIS A 240 14.89 -2.54 -2.67
C HIS A 240 14.65 -1.04 -2.88
N VAL A 241 15.36 -0.23 -2.09
CA VAL A 241 15.48 1.22 -2.29
C VAL A 241 16.96 1.53 -2.39
N THR A 242 17.34 2.21 -3.47
CA THR A 242 18.71 2.67 -3.69
C THR A 242 18.72 4.11 -4.18
N ARG A 243 19.90 4.71 -4.22
CA ARG A 243 20.11 6.07 -4.75
C ARG A 243 21.31 6.04 -5.68
N VAL A 244 21.20 6.73 -6.80
CA VAL A 244 22.33 7.00 -7.68
C VAL A 244 23.26 7.98 -6.98
N GLN A 245 24.49 7.54 -6.75
CA GLN A 245 25.55 8.33 -6.13
C GLN A 245 26.37 9.06 -7.21
N PHE A 246 26.44 10.40 -7.10
CA PHE A 246 27.17 11.25 -8.04
C PHE A 246 28.52 11.77 -7.51
N ASP A 247 28.91 11.38 -6.30
CA ASP A 247 30.15 11.81 -5.64
C ASP A 247 31.34 10.86 -5.87
N ARG A 248 31.15 9.81 -6.68
CA ARG A 248 32.20 8.85 -7.00
C ARG A 248 33.39 9.53 -7.68
N THR A 249 34.60 9.10 -7.30
CA THR A 249 35.86 9.73 -7.71
C THR A 249 35.98 9.91 -9.22
N ARG A 250 35.62 8.87 -10.00
CA ARG A 250 35.72 8.91 -11.47
C ARG A 250 34.78 9.95 -12.08
N LEU A 251 33.52 10.00 -11.66
CA LEU A 251 32.56 11.00 -12.15
C LEU A 251 32.99 12.41 -11.75
N ARG A 252 33.41 12.59 -10.50
CA ARG A 252 33.88 13.88 -9.99
C ARG A 252 35.04 14.43 -10.81
N GLN A 253 36.09 13.63 -11.03
CA GLN A 253 37.27 14.04 -11.79
C GLN A 253 36.99 14.31 -13.27
N LYS A 254 36.11 13.50 -13.89
CA LYS A 254 35.84 13.60 -15.33
C LYS A 254 34.76 14.60 -15.70
N VAL A 255 33.87 14.93 -14.77
CA VAL A 255 32.71 15.80 -15.04
C VAL A 255 32.73 17.04 -14.17
N ILE A 256 32.69 16.88 -12.85
CA ILE A 256 32.49 18.01 -11.92
C ILE A 256 33.71 18.93 -11.91
N ASP A 257 34.90 18.38 -11.67
CA ASP A 257 36.13 19.17 -11.53
C ASP A 257 36.54 19.86 -12.86
N ARG A 258 36.01 19.39 -13.99
CA ARG A 258 36.26 19.97 -15.33
C ARG A 258 35.21 21.00 -15.75
N ASN A 259 34.13 21.17 -15.00
CA ASN A 259 33.06 22.12 -15.30
C ASN A 259 32.97 23.19 -14.22
N LEU A 260 33.39 24.42 -14.55
CA LEU A 260 33.42 25.55 -13.60
C LEU A 260 32.03 25.96 -13.05
N THR A 261 30.96 25.59 -13.75
CA THR A 261 29.58 25.98 -13.42
C THR A 261 28.70 24.80 -13.00
N LEU A 262 29.29 23.62 -12.82
CA LEU A 262 28.55 22.42 -12.40
C LEU A 262 29.04 22.00 -11.02
N HIS A 263 28.13 21.95 -10.07
CA HIS A 263 28.38 21.51 -8.71
C HIS A 263 27.65 20.20 -8.43
N LEU A 264 28.10 19.45 -7.42
CA LEU A 264 27.43 18.21 -7.01
C LEU A 264 25.97 18.47 -6.59
N SER A 265 25.68 19.66 -6.04
CA SER A 265 24.33 20.08 -5.67
C SER A 265 23.38 20.32 -6.86
N ASP A 266 23.92 20.40 -8.08
CA ASP A 266 23.10 20.53 -9.30
C ASP A 266 22.50 19.18 -9.73
N PHE A 267 23.01 18.07 -9.17
CA PHE A 267 22.43 16.75 -9.36
C PHE A 267 21.24 16.57 -8.40
N PRO A 268 20.08 16.11 -8.90
CA PRO A 268 18.91 15.96 -8.06
C PRO A 268 19.11 14.83 -7.05
N GLU A 269 18.59 15.05 -5.83
CA GLU A 269 18.32 13.93 -4.92
C GLU A 269 17.39 12.95 -5.63
N ASN A 270 17.63 11.66 -5.44
CA ASN A 270 16.91 10.63 -6.18
C ASN A 270 16.73 9.37 -5.33
N GLU A 271 15.75 8.56 -5.72
CA GLU A 271 15.52 7.23 -5.18
C GLU A 271 15.07 6.30 -6.31
N PHE A 272 15.58 5.07 -6.32
CA PHE A 272 15.16 4.02 -7.22
C PHE A 272 14.54 2.89 -6.41
N TRP A 273 13.27 2.60 -6.68
CA TRP A 273 12.46 1.64 -5.95
C TRP A 273 12.18 0.43 -6.84
N VAL A 274 12.38 -0.78 -6.31
CA VAL A 274 12.10 -2.04 -7.02
C VAL A 274 11.15 -2.89 -6.18
N TYR A 275 10.10 -3.40 -6.82
CA TYR A 275 9.06 -4.24 -6.23
C TYR A 275 9.04 -5.65 -6.85
N GLU A 276 10.16 -6.37 -6.77
CA GLU A 276 10.31 -7.73 -7.33
C GLU A 276 9.26 -8.73 -6.81
N HIS A 277 8.72 -8.49 -5.62
CA HIS A 277 7.67 -9.31 -5.02
C HIS A 277 6.27 -9.05 -5.59
N VAL A 278 6.07 -7.91 -6.28
CA VAL A 278 4.81 -7.52 -6.91
C VAL A 278 4.79 -7.98 -8.36
N ASP A 279 5.73 -7.47 -9.15
CA ASP A 279 5.94 -7.85 -10.55
C ASP A 279 7.35 -7.42 -10.97
N ARG A 280 7.92 -8.06 -11.98
CA ARG A 280 9.25 -7.71 -12.49
C ARG A 280 9.27 -6.30 -13.08
N GLU A 281 8.19 -5.81 -13.69
CA GLU A 281 8.14 -4.48 -14.31
C GLU A 281 7.96 -3.35 -13.27
N ALA A 282 7.73 -3.69 -11.99
CA ALA A 282 7.44 -2.75 -10.92
C ALA A 282 8.71 -2.02 -10.40
N GLN A 283 9.34 -1.24 -11.27
CA GLN A 283 10.46 -0.35 -10.96
C GLN A 283 10.07 1.12 -11.13
N TYR A 284 10.62 2.00 -10.29
CA TYR A 284 10.29 3.43 -10.30
C TYR A 284 11.52 4.29 -9.97
N VAL A 285 11.80 5.26 -10.82
CA VAL A 285 12.82 6.30 -10.59
C VAL A 285 12.13 7.55 -10.06
N PHE A 286 12.53 7.99 -8.88
CA PHE A 286 12.10 9.25 -8.29
C PHE A 286 13.24 10.24 -8.28
N TYR A 287 12.93 11.50 -8.51
CA TYR A 287 13.86 12.61 -8.35
C TYR A 287 13.21 13.76 -7.59
N ARG A 288 14.02 14.55 -6.90
CA ARG A 288 13.54 15.72 -6.16
C ARG A 288 13.45 16.92 -7.09
N SER A 289 12.22 17.28 -7.44
CA SER A 289 11.91 18.60 -8.01
C SER A 289 12.08 19.68 -6.92
N PRO A 290 12.07 20.99 -7.27
CA PRO A 290 12.23 22.06 -6.28
C PRO A 290 11.21 22.00 -5.13
N GLN A 291 10.04 21.39 -5.36
CA GLN A 291 8.95 21.32 -4.38
C GLN A 291 8.87 19.95 -3.67
N LYS A 292 9.01 18.84 -4.40
CA LYS A 292 8.74 17.49 -3.87
C LYS A 292 9.46 16.40 -4.68
N PHE A 293 9.39 15.15 -4.21
CA PHE A 293 9.78 14.02 -5.05
C PHE A 293 8.69 13.69 -6.06
N GLU A 294 9.09 13.49 -7.30
CA GLU A 294 8.21 13.17 -8.42
C GLU A 294 8.70 11.89 -9.08
N LEU A 295 7.76 11.12 -9.63
CA LEU A 295 8.09 10.03 -10.53
C LEU A 295 8.70 10.65 -11.80
N GLY A 296 9.90 10.20 -12.17
CA GLY A 296 10.63 10.73 -13.31
C GLY A 296 11.28 9.64 -14.15
N GLU A 297 11.99 10.10 -15.15
CA GLU A 297 12.76 9.27 -16.07
C GLU A 297 14.24 9.29 -15.71
N VAL A 298 15.04 8.40 -16.30
CA VAL A 298 16.48 8.38 -16.07
C VAL A 298 17.13 9.72 -16.47
N GLN A 299 16.63 10.36 -17.53
CA GLN A 299 17.14 11.65 -17.99
C GLN A 299 16.88 12.81 -17.00
N ASP A 300 15.92 12.67 -16.08
CA ASP A 300 15.67 13.70 -15.06
C ASP A 300 16.72 13.71 -13.97
N LEU A 301 17.48 12.61 -13.84
CA LEU A 301 18.66 12.54 -12.98
C LEU A 301 19.86 13.31 -13.56
N VAL A 302 19.83 13.70 -14.83
CA VAL A 302 20.87 14.51 -15.48
C VAL A 302 20.61 16.00 -15.25
N PRO A 303 21.58 16.76 -14.70
CA PRO A 303 21.45 18.20 -14.49
C PRO A 303 20.99 18.94 -15.74
N ARG A 304 20.01 19.84 -15.61
CA ARG A 304 19.47 20.62 -16.75
C ARG A 304 20.53 21.44 -17.50
N THR A 305 21.57 21.88 -16.79
CA THR A 305 22.73 22.59 -17.34
C THR A 305 23.55 21.74 -18.32
N LEU A 306 23.52 20.41 -18.16
CA LEU A 306 24.17 19.44 -19.05
C LEU A 306 23.25 18.97 -20.17
N ARG A 307 21.93 18.90 -19.93
CA ARG A 307 20.93 18.52 -20.94
C ARG A 307 20.75 19.54 -22.07
N THR A 308 21.17 20.80 -21.87
CA THR A 308 20.93 21.90 -22.81
C THR A 308 22.19 22.29 -23.59
N GLY A 309 22.02 22.74 -24.84
CA GLY A 309 23.12 23.23 -25.68
C GLY A 309 24.10 22.13 -26.13
N ILE A 310 23.63 20.89 -26.26
CA ILE A 310 24.34 19.78 -26.91
C ILE A 310 24.32 20.02 -28.42
N GLY A 311 25.46 19.89 -29.07
CA GLY A 311 25.59 20.10 -30.52
C GLY A 311 27.04 20.03 -31.00
N PRO A 312 27.30 20.31 -32.29
CA PRO A 312 28.58 20.03 -32.94
C PRO A 312 29.70 21.01 -32.56
N SER A 313 29.39 22.11 -31.86
CA SER A 313 30.41 23.03 -31.35
C SER A 313 31.28 22.36 -30.27
N GLU A 314 32.52 22.80 -30.09
CA GLU A 314 33.41 22.24 -29.06
C GLU A 314 32.82 22.31 -27.64
N ARG A 315 32.10 23.40 -27.31
CA ARG A 315 31.37 23.51 -26.04
C ARG A 315 30.22 22.49 -25.94
N GLY A 316 29.51 22.26 -27.05
CA GLY A 316 28.45 21.27 -27.14
C GLY A 316 28.95 19.84 -27.03
N LYS A 317 30.08 19.52 -27.68
CA LYS A 317 30.76 18.22 -27.56
C LYS A 317 31.29 17.97 -26.14
N ALA A 318 31.88 18.97 -25.50
CA ALA A 318 32.34 18.87 -24.11
C ALA A 318 31.18 18.55 -23.15
N ARG A 319 30.02 19.20 -23.34
CA ARG A 319 28.79 18.85 -22.60
C ARG A 319 28.31 17.45 -22.91
N ALA A 320 28.32 17.03 -24.17
CA ALA A 320 27.93 15.69 -24.55
C ALA A 320 28.81 14.62 -23.88
N ARG A 321 30.14 14.79 -23.89
CA ARG A 321 31.08 13.91 -23.17
C ARG A 321 30.74 13.84 -21.67
N ALA A 322 30.42 14.97 -21.04
CA ALA A 322 29.99 15.00 -19.64
C ALA A 322 28.68 14.22 -19.42
N VAL A 323 27.68 14.37 -20.30
CA VAL A 323 26.42 13.61 -20.22
C VAL A 323 26.66 12.10 -20.36
N VAL A 324 27.52 11.66 -21.28
CA VAL A 324 27.88 10.22 -21.41
C VAL A 324 28.37 9.67 -20.08
N ARG A 325 29.28 10.37 -19.39
CA ARG A 325 29.81 9.92 -18.09
C ARG A 325 28.76 9.89 -16.99
N VAL A 326 27.87 10.87 -16.98
CA VAL A 326 26.75 10.90 -16.02
C VAL A 326 25.81 9.73 -16.28
N LEU A 327 25.47 9.44 -17.55
CA LEU A 327 24.64 8.31 -17.92
C LEU A 327 25.33 6.96 -17.65
N GLU A 328 26.66 6.87 -17.83
CA GLU A 328 27.47 5.69 -17.49
C GLU A 328 27.30 5.37 -15.99
N GLU A 329 27.38 6.40 -15.15
CA GLU A 329 27.20 6.28 -13.71
C GLU A 329 25.77 5.90 -13.33
N ILE A 330 24.76 6.55 -13.93
CA ILE A 330 23.35 6.26 -13.64
C ILE A 330 23.00 4.83 -14.06
N TYR A 331 23.18 4.47 -15.34
CA TYR A 331 22.81 3.14 -15.83
C TYR A 331 23.69 2.04 -15.23
N GLY A 332 24.96 2.32 -14.93
CA GLY A 332 25.83 1.39 -14.24
C GLY A 332 25.34 1.03 -12.84
N GLN A 333 24.76 2.00 -12.11
CA GLN A 333 24.16 1.73 -10.80
C GLN A 333 22.79 1.07 -10.91
N LEU A 334 21.92 1.52 -11.83
CA LEU A 334 20.56 0.98 -11.98
C LEU A 334 20.54 -0.45 -12.52
N SER A 335 21.45 -0.80 -13.45
CA SER A 335 21.51 -2.14 -14.06
C SER A 335 21.87 -3.26 -13.08
N LEU A 336 22.45 -2.92 -11.91
CA LEU A 336 22.70 -3.89 -10.83
C LEU A 336 21.41 -4.39 -10.18
N TYR A 337 20.33 -3.61 -10.28
CA TYR A 337 19.05 -3.87 -9.61
C TYR A 337 17.96 -4.26 -10.60
N HIS A 338 18.04 -3.84 -11.87
CA HIS A 338 17.01 -4.15 -12.84
C HIS A 338 17.54 -4.34 -14.28
N PRO A 339 17.17 -5.45 -14.96
CA PRO A 339 17.70 -5.78 -16.28
C PRO A 339 17.32 -4.80 -17.39
N ALA A 340 16.23 -4.03 -17.25
CA ALA A 340 15.81 -3.04 -18.26
C ALA A 340 16.88 -1.98 -18.58
N TYR A 341 17.83 -1.76 -17.66
CA TYR A 341 18.92 -0.79 -17.83
C TYR A 341 20.21 -1.40 -18.38
N ALA A 342 20.32 -2.72 -18.49
CA ALA A 342 21.56 -3.41 -18.84
C ALA A 342 22.05 -3.07 -20.25
N THR A 343 21.17 -3.11 -21.26
CA THR A 343 21.52 -2.79 -22.65
C THR A 343 22.00 -1.33 -22.77
N ARG A 344 21.27 -0.39 -22.17
CA ARG A 344 21.64 1.04 -22.18
C ARG A 344 22.97 1.29 -21.46
N TYR A 345 23.22 0.58 -20.36
CA TYR A 345 24.51 0.62 -19.68
C TYR A 345 25.64 0.14 -20.60
N GLN A 346 25.46 -0.98 -21.32
CA GLN A 346 26.46 -1.51 -22.25
C GLN A 346 26.80 -0.50 -23.35
N ASP A 347 25.79 0.11 -23.96
CA ASP A 347 25.97 1.11 -25.03
C ASP A 347 26.75 2.33 -24.53
N VAL A 348 26.36 2.87 -23.36
CA VAL A 348 27.02 4.04 -22.78
C VAL A 348 28.43 3.72 -22.29
N ALA A 349 28.64 2.55 -21.68
CA ALA A 349 29.97 2.11 -21.22
C ALA A 349 30.93 1.86 -22.39
N ALA A 350 30.44 1.30 -23.50
CA ALA A 350 31.23 1.13 -24.72
C ALA A 350 31.67 2.49 -25.29
N PHE A 351 30.73 3.44 -25.43
CA PHE A 351 31.07 4.77 -25.94
C PHE A 351 31.97 5.57 -24.96
N ALA A 352 31.73 5.45 -23.66
CA ALA A 352 32.58 6.00 -22.61
C ALA A 352 34.03 5.47 -22.67
N SER A 353 34.22 4.21 -23.08
CA SER A 353 35.55 3.62 -23.25
C SER A 353 36.28 4.24 -24.45
N LEU A 354 35.59 4.44 -25.58
CA LEU A 354 36.15 5.15 -26.75
C LEU A 354 36.59 6.59 -26.40
N LEU A 355 35.78 7.31 -25.62
CA LEU A 355 36.13 8.65 -25.14
C LEU A 355 37.36 8.63 -24.20
N ASP A 356 37.56 7.55 -23.43
CA ASP A 356 38.75 7.40 -22.59
C ASP A 356 40.01 7.16 -23.44
N GLU A 357 39.89 6.35 -24.49
CA GLU A 357 40.98 6.09 -25.45
C GLU A 357 41.38 7.37 -26.21
N GLU A 358 40.41 8.14 -26.72
CA GLU A 358 40.64 9.44 -27.37
C GLU A 358 41.38 10.41 -26.44
N GLU A 359 40.96 10.49 -25.18
CA GLU A 359 41.53 11.40 -24.20
C GLU A 359 42.97 11.03 -23.82
N VAL A 360 43.25 9.73 -23.64
CA VAL A 360 44.61 9.20 -23.42
C VAL A 360 45.51 9.43 -24.63
N ALA A 361 45.00 9.21 -25.85
CA ALA A 361 45.75 9.48 -27.08
C ALA A 361 46.09 10.97 -27.22
N ALA A 362 45.12 11.86 -26.97
CA ALA A 362 45.33 13.30 -26.99
C ALA A 362 46.31 13.78 -25.91
N GLU A 363 46.27 13.21 -24.71
CA GLU A 363 47.24 13.51 -23.65
C GLU A 363 48.64 13.04 -24.01
N THR A 364 48.76 11.82 -24.56
CA THR A 364 50.03 11.26 -25.04
C THR A 364 50.62 12.13 -26.16
N ALA A 365 49.80 12.55 -27.13
CA ALA A 365 50.23 13.45 -28.20
C ALA A 365 50.71 14.81 -27.65
N ARG A 366 49.99 15.40 -26.69
CA ARG A 366 50.41 16.65 -26.01
C ARG A 366 51.75 16.47 -25.27
N GLN A 367 51.93 15.38 -24.53
CA GLN A 367 53.18 15.08 -23.84
C GLN A 367 54.35 14.89 -24.82
N MET A 368 54.13 14.16 -25.92
CA MET A 368 55.12 14.01 -26.98
C MET A 368 55.47 15.34 -27.64
N GLN A 369 54.50 16.23 -27.83
CA GLN A 369 54.73 17.55 -28.42
C GLN A 369 55.53 18.48 -27.50
N VAL A 370 55.31 18.40 -26.18
CA VAL A 370 56.12 19.09 -25.16
C VAL A 370 57.55 18.53 -25.12
N LEU A 371 57.72 17.22 -25.22
CA LEU A 371 59.04 16.55 -25.24
C LEU A 371 59.81 16.78 -26.55
N ALA A 372 59.12 16.87 -27.68
CA ALA A 372 59.71 17.03 -29.02
C ALA A 372 60.05 18.49 -29.38
N GLY A 373 59.81 19.45 -28.48
CA GLY A 373 60.22 20.85 -28.67
C GLY A 373 59.68 21.49 -29.95
N ASN A 374 58.35 21.55 -30.08
CA ASN A 374 57.62 22.32 -31.12
C ASN A 374 58.03 22.08 -32.60
N ARG A 375 58.72 20.99 -32.95
CA ARG A 375 59.30 20.81 -34.29
C ARG A 375 58.60 19.85 -35.25
N LEU A 376 57.54 19.14 -34.84
CA LEU A 376 56.73 18.34 -35.77
C LEU A 376 55.24 18.41 -35.38
N PRO A 377 54.32 18.62 -36.34
CA PRO A 377 52.90 18.37 -36.11
C PRO A 377 52.71 16.85 -35.96
N VAL A 378 52.30 16.42 -34.77
CA VAL A 378 51.87 15.04 -34.54
C VAL A 378 50.43 14.94 -35.01
N ASP A 379 50.21 14.13 -36.03
CA ASP A 379 48.87 13.85 -36.56
C ASP A 379 48.13 12.94 -35.57
N VAL A 380 47.15 13.50 -34.87
CA VAL A 380 46.41 12.81 -33.79
C VAL A 380 45.42 11.78 -34.37
N GLU A 381 44.98 11.96 -35.63
CA GLU A 381 44.07 11.03 -36.32
C GLU A 381 44.72 9.68 -36.63
N ALA A 382 46.05 9.62 -36.77
CA ALA A 382 46.77 8.38 -37.06
C ALA A 382 46.87 7.42 -35.85
N LEU A 383 46.45 7.86 -34.64
CA LEU A 383 46.55 7.09 -33.40
C LEU A 383 45.18 6.60 -32.87
N SER A 384 44.06 7.04 -33.45
CA SER A 384 42.71 6.80 -32.93
C SER A 384 41.83 5.88 -33.78
N ASP A 385 42.41 5.10 -34.70
CA ASP A 385 41.64 4.19 -35.57
C ASP A 385 41.26 2.88 -34.85
N VAL A 386 40.40 3.00 -33.83
CA VAL A 386 39.71 1.88 -33.18
C VAL A 386 38.21 2.07 -33.37
N GLY A 387 37.74 1.75 -34.58
CA GLY A 387 36.31 1.54 -34.81
C GLY A 387 35.86 0.25 -34.11
N LEU A 388 34.75 0.32 -33.37
CA LEU A 388 34.05 -0.89 -32.92
C LEU A 388 33.58 -1.70 -34.14
N PRO A 389 33.61 -3.05 -34.08
CA PRO A 389 32.89 -3.88 -35.04
C PRO A 389 31.39 -3.57 -34.97
N GLY A 390 30.88 -2.80 -35.92
CA GLY A 390 29.45 -2.46 -36.07
C GLY A 390 28.99 -1.09 -35.52
N GLY A 391 29.88 -0.19 -35.10
CA GLY A 391 29.51 1.08 -34.47
C GLY A 391 28.99 2.17 -35.43
N THR A 392 27.81 2.73 -35.15
CA THR A 392 27.17 3.83 -35.90
C THR A 392 27.63 5.25 -35.48
N PHE A 393 28.41 5.40 -34.39
CA PHE A 393 28.79 6.70 -33.85
C PHE A 393 30.31 6.82 -33.62
N SER A 394 30.91 7.91 -34.10
CA SER A 394 32.32 8.25 -33.88
C SER A 394 32.50 9.00 -32.54
N PRO A 395 33.64 8.79 -31.82
CA PRO A 395 33.98 9.57 -30.61
C PRO A 395 34.07 11.08 -30.85
N ASP A 396 34.28 11.53 -32.10
CA ASP A 396 34.31 12.95 -32.49
C ASP A 396 32.93 13.62 -32.52
N ARG A 397 31.87 12.79 -32.53
CA ARG A 397 30.46 13.21 -32.55
C ARG A 397 29.70 12.71 -31.31
N PRO A 398 30.17 13.03 -30.09
CA PRO A 398 29.49 12.63 -28.86
C PRO A 398 28.10 13.28 -28.75
N ASP A 399 27.88 14.40 -29.43
CA ASP A 399 26.58 15.08 -29.54
C ASP A 399 25.51 14.18 -30.15
N LEU A 400 25.84 13.44 -31.22
CA LEU A 400 24.90 12.54 -31.89
C LEU A 400 24.59 11.30 -31.04
N PHE A 401 25.62 10.73 -30.39
CA PHE A 401 25.43 9.61 -29.48
C PHE A 401 24.52 10.00 -28.31
N VAL A 402 24.75 11.15 -27.67
CA VAL A 402 23.93 11.62 -26.55
C VAL A 402 22.48 11.88 -26.96
N GLN A 403 22.25 12.50 -28.13
CA GLN A 403 20.89 12.68 -28.65
C GLN A 403 20.19 11.34 -28.87
N HIS A 404 20.90 10.36 -29.44
CA HIS A 404 20.37 9.02 -29.65
C HIS A 404 20.03 8.32 -28.34
N ILE A 405 20.96 8.27 -27.37
CA ILE A 405 20.76 7.52 -26.13
C ILE A 405 19.70 8.16 -25.21
N LEU A 406 19.59 9.50 -25.19
CA LEU A 406 18.53 10.18 -24.45
C LEU A 406 17.16 9.90 -25.09
N SER A 407 17.07 9.95 -26.42
CA SER A 407 15.84 9.60 -27.14
C SER A 407 15.45 8.13 -26.94
N ALA A 408 16.42 7.21 -27.02
CA ALA A 408 16.18 5.79 -26.80
C ALA A 408 15.81 5.50 -25.32
N GLY A 409 16.43 6.21 -24.38
CA GLY A 409 16.10 6.15 -22.96
C GLY A 409 14.66 6.59 -22.69
N HIS A 410 14.24 7.73 -23.25
CA HIS A 410 12.86 8.21 -23.12
C HIS A 410 11.84 7.22 -23.67
N VAL A 411 12.04 6.71 -24.90
CA VAL A 411 11.15 5.70 -25.51
C VAL A 411 11.07 4.43 -24.67
N ALA A 412 12.18 3.99 -24.07
CA ALA A 412 12.18 2.82 -23.21
C ALA A 412 11.51 3.07 -21.86
N ASP A 413 11.72 4.23 -21.25
CA ASP A 413 11.07 4.60 -19.98
C ASP A 413 9.53 4.77 -20.19
N GLU A 414 9.09 5.24 -21.37
CA GLU A 414 7.68 5.23 -21.80
C GLU A 414 7.13 3.81 -21.97
N ALA A 415 7.89 2.91 -22.62
CA ALA A 415 7.51 1.51 -22.77
C ALA A 415 7.40 0.82 -21.40
N ASP A 416 8.37 1.03 -20.50
CA ASP A 416 8.33 0.54 -19.13
C ASP A 416 7.10 1.09 -18.39
N ALA A 417 6.68 2.34 -18.64
CA ALA A 417 5.45 2.89 -18.05
C ALA A 417 4.18 2.21 -18.55
N ILE A 418 4.11 1.87 -19.84
CA ILE A 418 3.00 1.11 -20.43
C ILE A 418 2.96 -0.31 -19.85
N ASP A 419 4.11 -0.98 -19.77
CA ASP A 419 4.23 -2.32 -19.21
C ASP A 419 3.85 -2.32 -17.72
N ARG A 420 4.26 -1.32 -16.96
CA ARG A 420 3.80 -1.13 -15.58
C ARG A 420 2.28 -1.02 -15.50
N GLN A 421 1.65 -0.26 -16.39
CA GLN A 421 0.19 -0.13 -16.39
C GLN A 421 -0.52 -1.44 -16.75
N ALA A 422 0.09 -2.28 -17.58
CA ALA A 422 -0.48 -3.56 -18.01
C ALA A 422 -0.31 -4.68 -16.98
N TRP A 423 0.86 -4.76 -16.34
CA TRP A 423 1.27 -5.91 -15.52
C TRP A 423 1.28 -5.64 -14.02
N VAL A 424 1.60 -4.41 -13.60
CA VAL A 424 1.64 -4.07 -12.17
C VAL A 424 0.21 -3.83 -11.69
N PRO A 425 -0.26 -4.54 -10.65
CA PRO A 425 -1.59 -4.32 -10.13
C PRO A 425 -1.72 -2.88 -9.64
N GLN A 426 -2.92 -2.29 -9.81
CA GLN A 426 -3.17 -0.94 -9.33
C GLN A 426 -2.86 -0.82 -7.82
N VAL A 427 -3.14 -1.90 -7.08
CA VAL A 427 -3.00 -2.03 -5.64
C VAL A 427 -2.51 -3.44 -5.33
N TYR A 428 -1.48 -3.53 -4.48
CA TYR A 428 -0.91 -4.79 -3.99
C TYR A 428 -1.19 -4.93 -2.49
N SER A 429 -1.49 -6.15 -2.02
CA SER A 429 -1.68 -6.45 -0.60
C SER A 429 -0.72 -7.55 -0.18
N ASN A 430 -0.10 -7.39 1.00
CA ASN A 430 0.90 -8.30 1.54
C ASN A 430 0.34 -9.22 2.64
N THR A 431 -0.98 -9.26 2.83
CA THR A 431 -1.65 -10.04 3.88
C THR A 431 -1.26 -11.53 3.88
N PHE A 432 -0.94 -12.11 2.71
CA PHE A 432 -0.59 -13.53 2.58
C PHE A 432 0.86 -13.78 2.13
N ASP A 433 1.74 -12.78 2.13
CA ASP A 433 3.12 -12.93 1.63
C ASP A 433 3.98 -13.88 2.48
N GLU A 434 3.62 -14.07 3.75
CA GLU A 434 4.35 -14.93 4.70
C GLU A 434 3.96 -16.42 4.63
N VAL A 435 2.99 -16.77 3.78
CA VAL A 435 2.48 -18.13 3.61
C VAL A 435 2.50 -18.56 2.16
N GLU A 436 2.74 -19.86 1.93
CA GLU A 436 2.66 -20.39 0.57
C GLU A 436 1.19 -20.51 0.16
N ALA A 437 0.88 -20.37 -1.13
CA ALA A 437 -0.46 -20.66 -1.61
C ALA A 437 -0.82 -22.14 -1.36
N LEU A 438 -2.08 -22.41 -1.04
CA LEU A 438 -2.68 -23.74 -1.02
C LEU A 438 -3.51 -23.96 -2.29
N PRO A 439 -2.92 -24.46 -3.40
CA PRO A 439 -3.67 -24.79 -4.62
C PRO A 439 -4.89 -25.64 -4.30
N SER A 440 -6.05 -25.16 -4.73
CA SER A 440 -7.35 -25.70 -4.34
C SER A 440 -8.35 -25.61 -5.47
N PHE A 441 -9.19 -26.64 -5.60
CA PHE A 441 -10.33 -26.67 -6.48
C PHE A 441 -11.60 -26.42 -5.70
N LEU A 442 -12.50 -25.62 -6.29
CA LEU A 442 -13.75 -25.24 -5.69
C LEU A 442 -14.89 -25.37 -6.70
N ARG A 443 -16.02 -25.93 -6.26
CA ARG A 443 -17.30 -25.85 -6.97
C ARG A 443 -18.38 -25.43 -5.99
N VAL A 444 -19.26 -24.54 -6.41
CA VAL A 444 -20.47 -24.17 -5.65
C VAL A 444 -21.70 -24.60 -6.42
N ALA A 445 -22.71 -25.09 -5.70
CA ALA A 445 -24.01 -25.44 -6.23
C ALA A 445 -25.11 -24.96 -5.27
N ARG A 446 -26.21 -24.43 -5.81
CA ARG A 446 -27.36 -23.96 -5.03
C ARG A 446 -28.54 -24.92 -5.20
N PHE A 447 -29.31 -25.06 -4.12
CA PHE A 447 -30.50 -25.91 -4.07
C PHE A 447 -31.64 -25.14 -3.41
N LEU A 448 -32.80 -25.11 -4.08
CA LEU A 448 -34.01 -24.52 -3.53
C LEU A 448 -34.64 -25.51 -2.54
N GLU A 449 -34.80 -25.08 -1.30
CA GLU A 449 -35.44 -25.86 -0.24
C GLU A 449 -36.96 -25.67 -0.25
N ALA A 450 -37.68 -26.60 0.38
CA ALA A 450 -39.14 -26.59 0.44
C ALA A 450 -39.72 -25.36 1.17
N ASP A 451 -38.94 -24.73 2.05
CA ASP A 451 -39.30 -23.50 2.76
C ASP A 451 -39.06 -22.22 1.94
N GLY A 452 -38.62 -22.36 0.69
CA GLY A 452 -38.32 -21.25 -0.22
C GLY A 452 -36.94 -20.63 0.00
N THR A 453 -36.13 -21.15 0.93
CA THR A 453 -34.75 -20.71 1.09
C THR A 453 -33.80 -21.43 0.14
N THR A 454 -32.65 -20.81 -0.14
CA THR A 454 -31.58 -21.44 -0.90
C THR A 454 -30.52 -22.02 0.03
N ARG A 455 -30.25 -23.31 -0.13
CA ARG A 455 -29.07 -23.97 0.42
C ARG A 455 -27.94 -23.89 -0.59
N THR A 456 -26.74 -23.55 -0.12
CA THR A 456 -25.55 -23.46 -0.95
C THR A 456 -24.54 -24.49 -0.47
N GLU A 457 -24.13 -25.35 -1.39
CA GLU A 457 -23.15 -26.39 -1.15
C GLU A 457 -21.82 -25.99 -1.78
N VAL A 458 -20.76 -26.13 -0.99
CA VAL A 458 -19.40 -25.82 -1.40
C VAL A 458 -18.60 -27.11 -1.39
N TYR A 459 -18.21 -27.54 -2.58
CA TYR A 459 -17.36 -28.68 -2.82
C TYR A 459 -15.92 -28.20 -2.97
N TRP A 460 -15.00 -28.78 -2.22
CA TRP A 460 -13.62 -28.34 -2.21
C TRP A 460 -12.64 -29.49 -1.99
N ALA A 461 -11.48 -29.41 -2.64
CA ALA A 461 -10.32 -30.24 -2.39
C ALA A 461 -9.04 -29.44 -2.71
N PRO A 462 -7.93 -29.62 -1.98
CA PRO A 462 -6.64 -29.17 -2.46
C PRO A 462 -6.23 -29.99 -3.69
N ALA A 463 -5.36 -29.43 -4.52
CA ALA A 463 -4.74 -30.22 -5.58
C ALA A 463 -3.85 -31.34 -5.00
N ASP A 464 -3.59 -32.38 -5.77
CA ASP A 464 -2.74 -33.49 -5.33
C ASP A 464 -1.35 -32.98 -4.93
N GLY A 465 -0.87 -33.41 -3.76
CA GLY A 465 0.39 -32.96 -3.17
C GLY A 465 0.39 -31.50 -2.66
N ALA A 466 -0.70 -30.74 -2.81
CA ALA A 466 -0.72 -29.32 -2.42
C ALA A 466 -0.67 -29.11 -0.90
N LEU A 467 -1.00 -30.12 -0.09
CA LEU A 467 -0.80 -30.07 1.36
C LEU A 467 0.68 -30.20 1.75
N TYR A 468 1.53 -30.79 0.91
CA TYR A 468 2.94 -30.92 1.21
C TYR A 468 3.66 -29.56 1.07
N PRO A 469 4.42 -29.10 2.08
CA PRO A 469 5.06 -27.80 2.06
C PRO A 469 6.14 -27.70 0.98
N GLY A 470 6.22 -26.55 0.32
CA GLY A 470 7.28 -26.21 -0.63
C GLY A 470 8.63 -26.02 0.05
N LYS A 471 9.65 -25.61 -0.72
CA LYS A 471 11.02 -25.42 -0.19
C LYS A 471 11.07 -24.36 0.91
N ALA A 472 10.26 -23.30 0.81
CA ALA A 472 10.22 -22.24 1.83
C ALA A 472 9.52 -22.72 3.10
N GLY A 473 8.34 -23.33 2.97
CA GLY A 473 7.56 -23.92 4.04
C GLY A 473 8.34 -24.98 4.82
N ARG A 474 9.05 -25.88 4.13
CA ARG A 474 9.92 -26.89 4.79
C ARG A 474 11.04 -26.24 5.61
N ARG A 475 11.64 -25.15 5.13
CA ARG A 475 12.63 -24.40 5.91
C ARG A 475 11.99 -23.73 7.14
N LYS A 476 10.80 -23.15 7.00
CA LYS A 476 10.01 -22.56 8.10
C LYS A 476 9.71 -23.60 9.18
N LEU A 477 9.22 -24.76 8.78
CA LEU A 477 8.90 -25.90 9.66
C LEU A 477 10.13 -26.43 10.38
N LYS A 478 11.22 -26.68 9.66
CA LYS A 478 12.48 -27.16 10.24
C LYS A 478 13.01 -26.19 11.31
N ARG A 479 12.97 -24.87 11.05
CA ARG A 479 13.37 -23.85 12.04
C ARG A 479 12.47 -23.85 13.27
N ALA A 480 11.18 -24.12 13.09
CA ALA A 480 10.22 -24.25 14.18
C ALA A 480 10.24 -25.62 14.88
N GLY A 481 11.16 -26.53 14.51
CA GLY A 481 11.27 -27.86 15.11
C GLY A 481 10.19 -28.85 14.68
N PHE A 482 9.57 -28.64 13.53
CA PHE A 482 8.67 -29.60 12.88
C PHE A 482 9.45 -30.34 11.78
N LEU A 483 9.48 -31.67 11.85
CA LEU A 483 10.19 -32.55 10.93
C LEU A 483 9.19 -33.45 10.22
N ALA A 484 9.56 -33.94 9.04
CA ALA A 484 8.76 -34.89 8.28
C ALA A 484 8.73 -36.28 8.96
N PRO A 485 7.65 -37.08 8.77
CA PRO A 485 6.42 -36.72 8.08
C PRO A 485 5.61 -35.67 8.88
N TYR A 486 4.86 -34.81 8.18
CA TYR A 486 4.25 -33.65 8.81
C TYR A 486 2.78 -33.87 9.13
N ASP A 487 2.36 -33.46 10.32
CA ASP A 487 0.95 -33.35 10.66
C ASP A 487 0.47 -31.91 10.48
N PHE A 488 -0.72 -31.75 9.90
CA PHE A 488 -1.34 -30.46 9.66
C PHE A 488 -2.76 -30.39 10.18
N LEU A 489 -3.12 -29.22 10.73
CA LEU A 489 -4.50 -28.82 10.92
C LEU A 489 -4.90 -27.89 9.78
N VAL A 490 -5.85 -28.33 8.97
CA VAL A 490 -6.48 -27.50 7.93
C VAL A 490 -7.76 -26.92 8.49
N VAL A 491 -7.84 -25.60 8.58
CA VAL A 491 -9.01 -24.85 9.05
C VAL A 491 -9.67 -24.20 7.84
N ALA A 492 -10.91 -24.59 7.55
CA ALA A 492 -11.74 -23.94 6.55
C ALA A 492 -12.73 -23.00 7.24
N SER A 493 -12.72 -21.73 6.86
CA SER A 493 -13.65 -20.69 7.32
C SER A 493 -14.53 -20.27 6.16
N LEU A 494 -15.84 -20.42 6.32
CA LEU A 494 -16.87 -20.03 5.35
C LEU A 494 -17.72 -18.93 5.96
N VAL A 495 -17.70 -17.75 5.33
CA VAL A 495 -18.46 -16.57 5.77
C VAL A 495 -19.50 -16.23 4.72
N GLN A 496 -20.76 -16.25 5.13
CA GLN A 496 -21.86 -15.71 4.34
C GLN A 496 -22.02 -14.23 4.65
N LYS A 497 -22.04 -13.40 3.61
CA LYS A 497 -22.22 -11.95 3.72
C LYS A 497 -23.51 -11.49 3.00
N THR A 498 -24.17 -10.46 3.51
CA THR A 498 -25.34 -9.84 2.85
C THR A 498 -24.94 -9.11 1.57
N ASP A 499 -25.90 -8.56 0.82
CA ASP A 499 -25.65 -7.67 -0.33
C ASP A 499 -24.65 -6.53 -0.04
N ALA A 500 -24.73 -5.93 1.15
CA ALA A 500 -23.84 -4.89 1.67
C ALA A 500 -22.54 -5.43 2.32
N TYR A 501 -22.20 -6.69 2.07
CA TYR A 501 -21.04 -7.40 2.61
C TYR A 501 -20.98 -7.45 4.15
N VAL A 502 -22.12 -7.38 4.83
CA VAL A 502 -22.19 -7.55 6.29
C VAL A 502 -22.19 -9.04 6.61
N GLU A 503 -21.37 -9.46 7.57
CA GLU A 503 -21.35 -10.85 8.03
C GLU A 503 -22.70 -11.29 8.57
N ARG A 504 -23.21 -12.40 8.02
CA ARG A 504 -24.47 -13.01 8.40
C ARG A 504 -24.26 -14.30 9.18
N ALA A 505 -23.42 -15.19 8.65
CA ALA A 505 -23.11 -16.48 9.23
C ALA A 505 -21.64 -16.84 8.99
N VAL A 506 -21.03 -17.49 9.98
CA VAL A 506 -19.65 -17.97 9.93
C VAL A 506 -19.63 -19.45 10.30
N HIS A 507 -18.99 -20.26 9.46
CA HIS A 507 -18.83 -21.69 9.65
C HIS A 507 -17.34 -22.03 9.65
N HIS A 508 -16.88 -22.75 10.69
CA HIS A 508 -15.51 -23.24 10.77
C HIS A 508 -15.48 -24.76 10.72
N HIS A 509 -14.67 -25.32 9.82
CA HIS A 509 -14.41 -26.75 9.71
C HIS A 509 -12.93 -27.01 9.96
N ARG A 510 -12.62 -28.03 10.76
CA ARG A 510 -11.25 -28.37 11.14
C ARG A 510 -10.96 -29.80 10.72
N HIS A 511 -9.89 -29.98 9.94
CA HIS A 511 -9.46 -31.27 9.43
C HIS A 511 -8.03 -31.53 9.87
N LEU A 512 -7.85 -32.57 10.69
CA LEU A 512 -6.52 -33.06 11.02
C LEU A 512 -6.07 -34.01 9.92
N VAL A 513 -4.94 -33.69 9.28
CA VAL A 513 -4.29 -34.52 8.27
C VAL A 513 -2.94 -34.95 8.85
N ARG A 514 -2.65 -36.25 8.82
CA ARG A 514 -1.45 -36.82 9.43
C ARG A 514 -0.52 -37.36 8.38
N ASP A 515 0.75 -37.42 8.76
CA ASP A 515 1.79 -38.08 8.00
C ASP A 515 1.85 -37.65 6.52
N VAL A 516 1.65 -36.35 6.25
CA VAL A 516 1.49 -35.85 4.87
C VAL A 516 2.77 -36.03 4.05
N GLU A 517 2.65 -36.76 2.96
CA GLU A 517 3.73 -37.06 2.02
C GLU A 517 3.63 -36.25 0.70
N GLU A 518 4.72 -36.25 -0.07
CA GLU A 518 4.76 -35.58 -1.37
C GLU A 518 3.89 -36.32 -2.40
N GLY A 519 2.93 -35.61 -3.01
CA GLY A 519 2.02 -36.17 -4.01
C GLY A 519 0.77 -36.85 -3.45
N GLU A 520 0.54 -36.81 -2.12
CA GLU A 520 -0.69 -37.35 -1.52
C GLU A 520 -1.93 -36.57 -1.99
N GLY A 521 -2.95 -37.29 -2.46
CA GLY A 521 -4.23 -36.73 -2.86
C GLY A 521 -5.22 -36.67 -1.70
N TRP A 522 -6.14 -35.70 -1.72
CA TRP A 522 -7.16 -35.58 -0.68
C TRP A 522 -8.59 -35.62 -1.25
N SER A 523 -9.47 -36.41 -0.62
CA SER A 523 -10.83 -36.56 -1.09
C SER A 523 -11.62 -35.24 -0.96
N PRO A 524 -12.44 -34.89 -1.97
CA PRO A 524 -13.29 -33.71 -1.89
C PRO A 524 -14.18 -33.69 -0.66
N ARG A 525 -14.29 -32.51 -0.05
CA ARG A 525 -15.16 -32.21 1.08
C ARG A 525 -16.34 -31.37 0.61
N GLN A 526 -17.47 -31.56 1.27
CA GLN A 526 -18.67 -30.77 1.06
C GLN A 526 -18.98 -29.97 2.33
N TYR A 527 -19.18 -28.67 2.16
CA TYR A 527 -19.71 -27.78 3.20
C TYR A 527 -21.06 -27.25 2.77
N VAL A 528 -21.92 -27.00 3.75
CA VAL A 528 -23.29 -26.55 3.51
C VAL A 528 -23.52 -25.24 4.23
N VAL A 529 -23.86 -24.21 3.48
CA VAL A 529 -24.29 -22.90 3.98
C VAL A 529 -25.79 -22.80 3.75
N ARG A 530 -26.57 -22.58 4.81
CA ARG A 530 -28.04 -22.50 4.71
C ARG A 530 -28.51 -21.05 4.69
N GLY A 531 -29.58 -20.80 3.93
CA GLY A 531 -30.54 -19.76 4.28
C GLY A 531 -30.28 -18.42 3.62
N ASP A 532 -30.61 -18.31 2.33
CA ASP A 532 -30.93 -16.99 1.77
C ASP A 532 -32.17 -17.00 0.86
N THR A 533 -32.86 -15.87 0.83
CA THR A 533 -34.00 -15.53 -0.04
C THR A 533 -33.67 -14.32 -0.94
N GLY A 534 -32.52 -13.68 -0.74
CA GLY A 534 -32.07 -12.48 -1.44
C GLY A 534 -30.75 -12.64 -2.18
N LEU A 535 -30.01 -11.53 -2.33
CA LEU A 535 -28.64 -11.51 -2.85
C LEU A 535 -27.66 -11.61 -1.68
N TYR A 536 -26.63 -12.43 -1.84
CA TYR A 536 -25.60 -12.65 -0.82
C TYR A 536 -24.26 -12.99 -1.47
N HIS A 537 -23.21 -12.96 -0.66
CA HIS A 537 -21.84 -13.29 -1.06
C HIS A 537 -21.28 -14.38 -0.16
N LEU A 538 -20.32 -15.14 -0.68
CA LEU A 538 -19.54 -16.12 0.09
C LEU A 538 -18.07 -15.74 0.06
N ALA A 539 -17.46 -15.68 1.24
CA ALA A 539 -16.01 -15.60 1.40
C ALA A 539 -15.53 -16.87 2.08
N LEU A 540 -14.48 -17.48 1.52
CA LEU A 540 -13.95 -18.76 1.98
C LEU A 540 -12.45 -18.63 2.17
N GLN A 541 -11.93 -19.23 3.25
CA GLN A 541 -10.51 -19.29 3.52
C GLN A 541 -10.13 -20.67 4.03
N TRP A 542 -9.01 -21.19 3.56
CA TRP A 542 -8.39 -22.40 4.08
C TRP A 542 -6.99 -22.07 4.57
N ASP A 543 -6.75 -22.34 5.84
CA ASP A 543 -5.44 -22.19 6.47
C ASP A 543 -4.87 -23.54 6.84
N GLN A 544 -3.59 -23.74 6.56
CA GLN A 544 -2.84 -24.91 6.97
C GLN A 544 -1.85 -24.53 8.07
N TYR A 545 -2.03 -25.10 9.26
CA TYR A 545 -1.12 -24.95 10.39
C TYR A 545 -0.40 -26.27 10.63
N ALA A 546 0.92 -26.22 10.86
CA ALA A 546 1.61 -27.38 11.39
C ALA A 546 1.11 -27.70 12.79
N VAL A 547 1.03 -28.98 13.14
CA VAL A 547 0.65 -29.41 14.48
C VAL A 547 1.52 -30.55 14.95
N ARG A 548 1.63 -30.72 16.27
CA ARG A 548 2.07 -31.98 16.85
C ARG A 548 0.87 -32.68 17.42
N VAL A 549 0.67 -33.93 17.00
CA VAL A 549 -0.47 -34.73 17.42
C VAL A 549 -0.04 -35.70 18.52
N LEU A 550 -0.79 -35.74 19.61
CA LEU A 550 -0.70 -36.78 20.64
C LEU A 550 -2.11 -37.34 20.84
N ASP A 551 -2.25 -38.67 20.90
CA ASP A 551 -3.55 -39.36 21.05
C ASP A 551 -4.62 -38.87 20.07
N GLY A 552 -4.17 -38.51 18.87
CA GLY A 552 -5.00 -38.04 17.78
C GLY A 552 -5.58 -36.65 17.89
N ARG A 553 -5.11 -35.84 18.85
CA ARG A 553 -5.47 -34.42 18.99
C ARG A 553 -4.24 -33.52 18.80
N PRO A 554 -4.40 -32.32 18.20
CA PRO A 554 -3.31 -31.35 18.15
C PRO A 554 -3.02 -30.85 19.56
N VAL A 555 -1.79 -31.07 20.03
CA VAL A 555 -1.32 -30.62 21.36
C VAL A 555 -0.49 -29.35 21.26
N VAL A 556 0.22 -29.17 20.14
CA VAL A 556 0.99 -27.96 19.85
C VAL A 556 0.60 -27.44 18.48
N MET A 557 0.14 -26.19 18.43
CA MET A 557 -0.03 -25.45 17.19
C MET A 557 1.32 -24.88 16.77
N GLY A 558 1.72 -25.20 15.55
CA GLY A 558 2.93 -24.72 14.90
C GLY A 558 2.67 -23.53 13.97
N PRO A 559 3.65 -23.19 13.11
CA PRO A 559 3.52 -22.07 12.19
C PRO A 559 2.38 -22.28 11.19
N TRP A 560 1.76 -21.16 10.78
CA TRP A 560 0.91 -21.07 9.60
C TRP A 560 1.77 -21.25 8.34
N VAL A 561 1.44 -22.25 7.52
CA VAL A 561 2.29 -22.72 6.42
C VAL A 561 1.73 -22.29 5.08
N LYS A 562 0.42 -22.55 4.88
CA LYS A 562 -0.26 -22.27 3.62
C LYS A 562 -1.62 -21.64 3.85
N ALA A 563 -2.03 -20.84 2.88
CA ALA A 563 -3.38 -20.29 2.84
C ALA A 563 -3.92 -20.22 1.42
N THR A 564 -5.24 -20.24 1.30
CA THR A 564 -5.93 -19.84 0.07
C THR A 564 -7.28 -19.25 0.42
N THR A 565 -7.74 -18.32 -0.40
CA THR A 565 -9.01 -17.62 -0.22
C THR A 565 -9.79 -17.63 -1.51
N PHE A 566 -11.10 -17.83 -1.41
CA PHE A 566 -12.01 -17.75 -2.54
C PHE A 566 -13.15 -16.81 -2.19
N ARG A 567 -13.60 -16.04 -3.18
CA ARG A 567 -14.75 -15.15 -3.05
C ARG A 567 -15.74 -15.43 -4.18
N ILE A 568 -17.02 -15.50 -3.84
CA ILE A 568 -18.10 -15.62 -4.80
C ILE A 568 -19.10 -14.53 -4.48
N ASP A 569 -19.15 -13.55 -5.36
CA ASP A 569 -20.01 -12.39 -5.20
C ASP A 569 -21.31 -12.56 -5.99
N SER A 570 -22.36 -11.91 -5.50
CA SER A 570 -23.66 -11.74 -6.17
C SER A 570 -24.44 -13.04 -6.39
N LEU A 571 -24.30 -14.02 -5.49
CA LEU A 571 -25.17 -15.19 -5.48
C LEU A 571 -26.60 -14.74 -5.20
N ARG A 572 -27.52 -15.17 -6.07
CA ARG A 572 -28.96 -14.95 -5.88
C ARG A 572 -29.60 -16.21 -5.34
N ALA A 573 -30.53 -16.04 -4.42
CA ALA A 573 -31.42 -17.12 -4.01
C ALA A 573 -32.17 -17.67 -5.23
N LEU A 574 -32.28 -19.00 -5.27
CA LEU A 574 -33.06 -19.71 -6.25
C LEU A 574 -34.55 -19.40 -6.07
N ARG A 575 -35.27 -19.42 -7.19
CA ARG A 575 -36.72 -19.26 -7.24
C ARG A 575 -37.32 -20.47 -7.93
N SER A 576 -38.55 -20.82 -7.56
CA SER A 576 -39.27 -21.96 -8.15
C SER A 576 -39.55 -21.80 -9.65
N ASP A 577 -39.46 -20.57 -10.19
CA ASP A 577 -39.62 -20.28 -11.62
C ASP A 577 -38.36 -20.56 -12.46
N GLY A 578 -37.26 -21.00 -11.83
CA GLY A 578 -36.01 -21.38 -12.49
C GLY A 578 -35.22 -20.23 -13.10
N ARG A 579 -35.66 -18.97 -12.96
CA ARG A 579 -35.03 -17.81 -13.63
C ARG A 579 -33.65 -17.44 -13.10
N THR A 580 -33.28 -17.94 -11.93
CA THR A 580 -32.00 -17.65 -11.27
C THR A 580 -31.05 -18.83 -11.28
N LEU A 581 -31.36 -19.91 -12.01
CA LEU A 581 -30.49 -21.09 -12.14
C LEU A 581 -29.23 -20.76 -12.96
N GLU A 582 -28.10 -21.23 -12.46
CA GLU A 582 -26.82 -21.24 -13.16
C GLU A 582 -26.45 -22.67 -13.56
N MET A 583 -25.56 -22.84 -14.54
CA MET A 583 -25.11 -24.17 -14.98
C MET A 583 -24.51 -25.02 -13.84
N SER A 584 -23.91 -24.36 -12.85
CA SER A 584 -23.34 -24.98 -11.65
C SER A 584 -24.38 -25.65 -10.75
N ASP A 585 -25.64 -25.18 -10.80
CA ASP A 585 -26.78 -25.65 -9.99
C ASP A 585 -27.44 -26.91 -10.58
N LEU A 586 -27.12 -27.23 -11.83
CA LEU A 586 -27.62 -28.45 -12.46
C LEU A 586 -26.85 -29.65 -11.92
N LYS A 587 -27.59 -30.68 -11.49
CA LYS A 587 -26.99 -31.99 -11.21
C LYS A 587 -26.39 -32.51 -12.52
N PRO A 588 -25.11 -32.94 -12.51
CA PRO A 588 -24.50 -33.56 -13.69
C PRO A 588 -25.26 -34.81 -14.15
#